data_AF-A0A9P6A7M1-F1
#
_entry.id   AF-A0A9P6A7M1-F1
#
_cell.length_a   1.000
_cell.length_b   1.000
_cell.length_c   1.000
_cell.angle_alpha   90.00
_cell.angle_beta   90.00
_cell.angle_gamma   90.00
#
_symmetry.space_group_name_H-M   'P 1'
#
loop_
_entity.id
_entity.type
_entity.pdbx_description
1 polymer ?
#
loop_
_entity_poly.entity_id
_entity_poly.type
_entity_poly.pdbx_seq_one_letter_code
_entity_poly.pdbx_strand_id
1 'polypeptide(L)'
;MRPLTLTVPMQFEASVPQLHKWLKGCINNLPFPELLERLEITLEHWQEEYPELIEYETLSRFLAELRDRGALRHISIAISITTPEAGEGVDIDEERETNKLKDGLAAILGPGADVRLSVLRFKPQETYELVVDCRV
;
A
#
# COMPACT_ATOMS: atom_id res chain seq x y z
N MET A 1 -22.05 15.65 -10.57
CA MET A 1 -21.30 15.64 -9.29
C MET A 1 -19.84 15.41 -9.61
N ARG A 2 -18.92 16.09 -8.94
CA ARG A 2 -17.48 15.80 -9.06
C ARG A 2 -17.16 14.65 -8.09
N PRO A 3 -16.47 13.58 -8.52
CA PRO A 3 -16.10 12.49 -7.63
C PRO A 3 -15.18 13.00 -6.54
N LEU A 4 -15.48 12.68 -5.28
CA LEU A 4 -14.58 13.00 -4.17
C LEU A 4 -13.41 12.02 -4.24
N THR A 5 -12.22 12.56 -4.49
CA THR A 5 -10.97 11.80 -4.54
C THR A 5 -10.10 12.18 -3.36
N LEU A 6 -9.67 11.18 -2.59
CA LEU A 6 -8.65 11.35 -1.56
C LEU A 6 -7.34 10.74 -2.06
N THR A 7 -6.35 11.60 -2.28
CA THR A 7 -4.98 11.17 -2.60
C THR A 7 -4.12 11.34 -1.36
N VAL A 8 -3.44 10.26 -0.99
CA VAL A 8 -2.60 10.15 0.21
C VAL A 8 -1.17 9.87 -0.22
N PRO A 9 -0.35 10.91 -0.44
CA PRO A 9 1.08 10.75 -0.57
C PRO A 9 1.67 10.61 0.84
N MET A 10 2.17 9.42 1.19
CA MET A 10 2.91 9.21 2.43
C MET A 10 4.40 9.08 2.11
N GLN A 11 5.09 10.22 2.10
CA GLN A 11 6.53 10.35 1.80
C GLN A 11 7.43 10.18 3.04
N PHE A 12 6.84 9.81 4.18
CA PHE A 12 7.59 9.53 5.40
C PHE A 12 7.69 8.03 5.58
N GLU A 13 8.80 7.57 6.16
CA GLU A 13 9.03 6.17 6.54
C GLU A 13 7.91 5.68 7.45
N ALA A 14 6.83 5.18 6.85
CA ALA A 14 5.65 4.76 7.55
C ALA A 14 5.49 3.26 7.38
N SER A 15 5.22 2.56 8.47
CA SER A 15 4.82 1.16 8.42
C SER A 15 3.36 1.03 8.00
N VAL A 16 2.96 -0.14 7.50
CA VAL A 16 1.56 -0.43 7.13
C VAL A 16 0.59 -0.16 8.31
N PRO A 17 0.90 -0.51 9.58
CA PRO A 17 0.07 -0.12 10.72
C PRO A 17 -0.08 1.39 10.93
N GLN A 18 1.01 2.16 10.73
CA GLN A 18 0.97 3.62 10.84
C GLN A 18 0.10 4.23 9.75
N LEU A 19 0.25 3.76 8.51
CA LEU A 19 -0.61 4.11 7.38
C LEU A 19 -2.08 3.83 7.71
N HIS A 20 -2.41 2.61 8.18
CA HIS A 20 -3.78 2.25 8.54
C HIS A 20 -4.36 3.18 9.61
N LYS A 21 -3.60 3.45 10.69
CA LYS A 21 -4.03 4.37 11.76
C LYS A 21 -4.28 5.78 11.23
N TRP A 22 -3.37 6.30 10.41
CA TRP A 22 -3.48 7.63 9.81
C TRP A 22 -4.70 7.70 8.87
N LEU A 23 -4.84 6.72 7.98
CA LEU A 23 -5.90 6.65 6.98
C LEU A 23 -7.28 6.58 7.64
N LYS A 24 -7.42 5.75 8.67
CA LYS A 24 -8.63 5.67 9.49
C LYS A 24 -8.96 7.02 10.15
N GLY A 25 -7.93 7.71 10.67
CA GLY A 25 -8.08 9.06 11.20
C GLY A 25 -8.56 10.06 10.15
N CYS A 26 -7.97 10.07 8.96
CA CYS A 26 -8.34 10.98 7.87
C CYS A 26 -9.77 10.75 7.40
N ILE A 27 -10.15 9.50 7.13
CA ILE A 27 -11.49 9.16 6.64
C ILE A 27 -12.55 9.48 7.70
N ASN A 28 -12.30 9.16 8.97
CA ASN A 28 -13.25 9.46 10.05
C ASN A 28 -13.47 10.97 10.27
N ASN A 29 -12.54 11.82 9.83
CA ASN A 29 -12.65 13.27 9.93
C ASN A 29 -13.20 13.92 8.64
N LEU A 30 -13.50 13.14 7.59
CA LEU A 30 -14.20 13.68 6.44
C LEU A 30 -15.64 14.05 6.83
N PRO A 31 -16.19 15.16 6.32
CA PRO A 31 -17.57 15.54 6.60
C PRO A 31 -18.59 14.55 6.00
N PHE A 32 -18.24 13.88 4.90
CA PHE A 32 -19.08 12.91 4.18
C PHE A 32 -18.22 11.73 3.66
N PRO A 33 -17.72 10.85 4.54
CA PRO A 33 -16.83 9.76 4.15
C PRO A 33 -17.48 8.76 3.18
N GLU A 34 -18.80 8.60 3.22
CA GLU A 34 -19.59 7.74 2.33
C GLU A 34 -19.60 8.20 0.87
N LEU A 35 -19.29 9.47 0.61
CA LEU A 35 -19.20 10.04 -0.75
C LEU A 35 -17.82 9.88 -1.37
N LEU A 36 -16.87 9.27 -0.65
CA LEU A 36 -15.54 8.99 -1.18
C LEU A 36 -15.65 7.98 -2.33
N GLU A 37 -15.40 8.42 -3.55
CA GLU A 37 -15.50 7.56 -4.75
C GLU A 37 -14.16 6.93 -5.12
N ARG A 38 -13.07 7.61 -4.75
CA ARG A 38 -11.71 7.20 -5.11
C ARG A 38 -10.73 7.44 -3.97
N LEU A 39 -9.92 6.42 -3.71
CA LEU A 39 -8.82 6.45 -2.76
C LEU A 39 -7.52 6.04 -3.45
N GLU A 40 -6.52 6.91 -3.40
CA GLU A 40 -5.19 6.65 -3.93
C GLU A 40 -4.18 6.74 -2.77
N ILE A 41 -3.46 5.66 -2.52
CA ILE A 41 -2.48 5.53 -1.44
C ILE A 41 -1.12 5.24 -2.06
N THR A 42 -0.14 6.07 -1.72
CA THR A 42 1.27 5.80 -2.01
C THR A 42 2.01 5.70 -0.70
N LEU A 43 2.65 4.55 -0.47
CA LEU A 43 3.46 4.27 0.71
C LEU A 43 4.91 4.08 0.28
N GLU A 44 5.82 4.84 0.86
CA GLU A 44 7.27 4.64 0.73
C GLU A 44 7.81 4.11 2.06
N HIS A 45 8.44 2.94 2.01
CA HIS A 45 8.90 2.20 3.18
C HIS A 45 10.40 2.00 3.09
N TRP A 46 11.16 2.61 3.99
CA TRP A 46 12.61 2.48 4.07
C TRP A 46 12.97 1.63 5.29
N GLN A 47 12.80 0.32 5.19
CA GLN A 47 13.15 -0.59 6.29
C GLN A 47 13.80 -1.87 5.76
N GLU A 48 14.56 -2.51 6.65
CA GLU A 48 15.13 -3.84 6.43
C GLU A 48 14.04 -4.94 6.47
N GLU A 49 12.90 -4.67 7.13
CA GLU A 49 11.82 -5.63 7.33
C GLU A 49 10.64 -5.34 6.40
N TYR A 50 10.14 -6.40 5.75
CA TYR A 50 8.94 -6.36 4.93
C TYR A 50 7.69 -6.39 5.83
N PRO A 51 6.59 -5.74 5.45
CA PRO A 51 5.35 -5.86 6.20
C PRO A 51 4.86 -7.30 6.33
N GLU A 52 4.29 -7.62 7.49
CA GLU A 52 3.73 -8.94 7.76
C GLU A 52 2.36 -9.11 7.10
N LEU A 53 1.99 -10.35 6.78
CA LEU A 53 0.70 -10.66 6.12
C LEU A 53 -0.49 -10.04 6.88
N ILE A 54 -0.49 -10.14 8.21
CA ILE A 54 -1.56 -9.63 9.07
C ILE A 54 -1.73 -8.11 8.97
N GLU A 55 -0.67 -7.37 8.63
CA GLU A 55 -0.72 -5.92 8.47
C GLU A 55 -1.46 -5.54 7.20
N TYR A 56 -1.17 -6.25 6.10
CA TYR A 56 -1.93 -6.14 4.84
C TYR A 56 -3.40 -6.53 5.03
N GLU A 57 -3.68 -7.65 5.70
CA GLU A 57 -5.06 -8.09 5.99
C GLU A 57 -5.84 -7.05 6.79
N THR A 58 -5.19 -6.42 7.76
CA THR A 58 -5.82 -5.39 8.61
C THR A 58 -6.18 -4.16 7.78
N LEU A 59 -5.26 -3.68 6.93
CA LEU A 59 -5.51 -2.57 6.02
C LEU A 59 -6.62 -2.92 5.01
N SER A 60 -6.53 -4.10 4.41
CA SER A 60 -7.50 -4.64 3.45
C SER A 60 -8.91 -4.70 4.01
N ARG A 61 -9.07 -5.23 5.23
CA ARG A 61 -10.37 -5.31 5.89
C ARG A 61 -10.99 -3.92 6.09
N PHE A 62 -10.20 -2.95 6.55
CA PHE A 62 -10.68 -1.59 6.73
C PHE A 62 -11.13 -0.96 5.39
N LEU A 63 -10.34 -1.14 4.32
CA LEU A 63 -10.66 -0.63 2.99
C LEU A 63 -11.87 -1.33 2.36
N ALA A 64 -12.03 -2.64 2.57
CA ALA A 64 -13.20 -3.40 2.15
C ALA A 64 -14.46 -2.89 2.85
N GLU A 65 -14.42 -2.65 4.17
CA GLU A 65 -15.54 -2.06 4.89
C GLU A 65 -15.93 -0.68 4.36
N LEU A 66 -14.94 0.14 3.97
CA LEU A 66 -15.20 1.45 3.38
C LEU A 66 -15.87 1.34 2.00
N ARG A 67 -15.44 0.37 1.20
CA ARG A 67 -16.06 0.05 -0.10
C ARG A 67 -17.49 -0.43 0.06
N ASP A 68 -17.73 -1.34 1.00
CA ASP A 68 -19.05 -1.98 1.16
C ASP A 68 -20.10 -1.03 1.74
N ARG A 69 -19.67 0.02 2.45
CA ARG A 69 -20.56 1.00 3.11
C ARG A 69 -20.82 2.26 2.28
N GLY A 70 -20.03 2.51 1.24
CA GLY A 70 -19.98 3.82 0.59
C GLY A 70 -19.97 3.79 -0.93
N ALA A 71 -19.59 4.93 -1.51
CA ALA A 71 -19.48 5.11 -2.95
C ALA A 71 -18.09 4.76 -3.52
N LEU A 72 -17.21 4.16 -2.71
CA LEU A 72 -15.82 3.92 -3.09
C LEU A 72 -15.75 2.88 -4.21
N ARG A 73 -15.37 3.34 -5.40
CA ARG A 73 -15.30 2.53 -6.63
C ARG A 73 -13.88 2.28 -7.09
N HIS A 74 -12.95 3.12 -6.67
CA HIS A 74 -11.55 3.01 -7.07
C HIS A 74 -10.63 3.05 -5.86
N ILE A 75 -9.79 2.03 -5.73
CA ILE A 75 -8.75 1.93 -4.71
C ILE A 75 -7.44 1.67 -5.44
N SER A 76 -6.52 2.62 -5.38
CA SER A 76 -5.15 2.45 -5.88
C SER A 76 -4.20 2.42 -4.71
N ILE A 77 -3.39 1.37 -4.58
CA ILE A 77 -2.36 1.25 -3.55
C ILE A 77 -1.02 1.00 -4.23
N ALA A 78 -0.08 1.91 -4.06
CA ALA A 78 1.31 1.74 -4.48
C ALA A 78 2.19 1.67 -3.24
N ILE A 79 2.88 0.54 -3.06
CA ILE A 79 3.82 0.32 -1.94
C ILE A 79 5.21 0.22 -2.53
N SER A 80 6.10 1.11 -2.13
CA SER A 80 7.50 1.11 -2.52
C SER A 80 8.34 0.75 -1.30
N ILE A 81 9.06 -0.36 -1.35
CA ILE A 81 9.97 -0.79 -0.27
C ILE A 81 11.39 -0.54 -0.75
N THR A 82 12.11 0.35 -0.07
CA THR A 82 13.52 0.62 -0.35
C THR A 82 14.40 -0.15 0.61
N THR A 83 15.19 -1.08 0.09
CA THR A 83 16.18 -1.83 0.87
C THR A 83 17.58 -1.24 0.66
N PRO A 84 18.44 -1.18 1.69
CA PRO A 84 19.85 -0.86 1.49
C PRO A 84 20.51 -1.91 0.59
N GLU A 85 21.62 -1.56 -0.07
CA GLU A 85 22.49 -2.53 -0.72
C GLU A 85 23.03 -3.48 0.36
N ALA A 86 22.38 -4.62 0.55
CA ALA A 86 22.83 -5.64 1.47
C ALA A 86 24.22 -6.10 1.02
N GLY A 87 25.22 -6.04 1.90
CA GLY A 87 26.36 -6.95 1.78
C GLY A 87 25.81 -8.37 1.68
N GLU A 88 26.28 -9.13 0.69
CA GLU A 88 25.92 -10.53 0.37
C GLU A 88 24.84 -11.17 1.28
N GLY A 89 23.59 -11.29 0.79
CA GLY A 89 22.71 -12.37 1.28
C GLY A 89 21.29 -12.06 1.74
N VAL A 90 20.71 -10.87 1.51
CA VAL A 90 19.23 -10.75 1.60
C VAL A 90 18.64 -11.25 0.28
N ASP A 91 18.43 -12.57 0.20
CA ASP A 91 17.63 -13.18 -0.85
C ASP A 91 16.17 -12.77 -0.62
N ILE A 92 15.72 -11.77 -1.39
CA ILE A 92 14.33 -11.34 -1.36
C ILE A 92 13.55 -12.41 -2.08
N ASP A 93 12.84 -13.24 -1.33
CA ASP A 93 11.88 -14.20 -1.88
C ASP A 93 10.70 -13.40 -2.46
N GLU A 94 10.87 -12.95 -3.71
CA GLU A 94 9.92 -12.10 -4.42
C GLU A 94 8.54 -12.77 -4.51
N GLU A 95 8.53 -14.09 -4.66
CA GLU A 95 7.31 -14.89 -4.73
C GLU A 95 6.59 -14.87 -3.38
N ARG A 96 7.31 -15.04 -2.28
CA ARG A 96 6.74 -14.95 -0.92
C ARG A 96 6.15 -13.58 -0.63
N GLU A 97 6.90 -12.50 -0.88
CA GLU A 97 6.40 -11.14 -0.59
C GLU A 97 5.25 -10.74 -1.52
N THR A 98 5.30 -11.18 -2.78
CA THR A 98 4.16 -11.04 -3.71
C THR A 98 2.94 -11.77 -3.17
N ASN A 99 3.06 -13.03 -2.75
CA ASN A 99 1.94 -13.81 -2.24
C ASN A 99 1.34 -13.20 -0.97
N LYS A 100 2.16 -12.70 -0.04
CA LYS A 100 1.65 -11.96 1.13
C LYS A 100 0.79 -10.77 0.73
N LEU A 101 1.21 -10.02 -0.29
CA LEU A 101 0.45 -8.88 -0.79
C LEU A 101 -0.88 -9.32 -1.41
N LYS A 102 -0.86 -10.37 -2.25
CA LYS A 102 -2.08 -10.90 -2.88
C LYS A 102 -3.08 -11.39 -1.84
N ASP A 103 -2.61 -12.20 -0.90
CA ASP A 103 -3.44 -12.83 0.12
C ASP A 103 -3.93 -11.78 1.12
N GLY A 104 -3.03 -10.90 1.58
CA GLY A 104 -3.36 -9.85 2.54
C GLY A 104 -4.33 -8.81 1.99
N LEU A 105 -4.21 -8.45 0.71
CA LEU A 105 -5.11 -7.48 0.06
C LEU A 105 -6.29 -8.13 -0.67
N ALA A 106 -6.47 -9.46 -0.57
CA ALA A 106 -7.50 -10.20 -1.29
C ALA A 106 -8.91 -9.63 -1.12
N ALA A 107 -9.25 -9.14 0.08
CA ALA A 107 -10.58 -8.60 0.36
C ALA A 107 -10.93 -7.34 -0.46
N ILE A 108 -9.93 -6.59 -0.95
CA ILE A 108 -10.14 -5.39 -1.77
C ILE A 108 -9.91 -5.63 -3.26
N LEU A 109 -9.37 -6.77 -3.67
CA LEU A 109 -9.18 -7.09 -5.08
C LEU A 109 -10.54 -7.20 -5.80
N GLY A 110 -10.58 -6.80 -7.07
CA GLY A 110 -11.79 -6.76 -7.87
C GLY A 110 -11.90 -5.52 -8.76
N PRO A 111 -13.07 -5.27 -9.36
CA PRO A 111 -13.28 -4.13 -10.25
C PRO A 111 -12.91 -2.80 -9.56
N GLY A 112 -12.00 -2.04 -10.18
CA GLY A 112 -11.58 -0.74 -9.69
C GLY A 112 -10.49 -0.78 -8.61
N ALA A 113 -9.99 -1.95 -8.22
CA ALA A 113 -8.78 -2.05 -7.42
C ALA A 113 -7.53 -2.07 -8.30
N ASP A 114 -6.49 -1.38 -7.87
CA ASP A 114 -5.16 -1.38 -8.50
C ASP A 114 -4.11 -1.43 -7.39
N VAL A 115 -3.40 -2.55 -7.26
CA VAL A 115 -2.40 -2.74 -6.21
C VAL A 115 -1.05 -2.97 -6.86
N ARG A 116 -0.06 -2.18 -6.47
CA ARG A 116 1.33 -2.27 -6.94
C ARG A 116 2.29 -2.34 -5.77
N LEU A 117 3.22 -3.28 -5.84
CA LEU A 117 4.38 -3.35 -4.97
C LEU A 117 5.64 -3.17 -5.81
N SER A 118 6.49 -2.25 -5.39
CA SER A 118 7.79 -2.02 -5.99
C SER A 118 8.85 -2.18 -4.92
N VAL A 119 9.86 -3.00 -5.16
CA VAL A 119 11.02 -3.11 -4.27
C VAL A 119 12.18 -2.42 -4.97
N LEU A 120 12.71 -1.39 -4.32
CA LEU A 120 13.82 -0.57 -4.78
C LEU A 120 15.05 -0.93 -3.96
N ARG A 121 16.17 -1.18 -4.63
CA ARG A 121 17.47 -1.34 -3.97
C ARG A 121 18.23 -0.03 -4.09
N PHE A 122 18.62 0.54 -2.95
CA PHE A 122 19.44 1.75 -2.93
C PHE A 122 20.90 1.40 -3.21
N LYS A 123 21.47 1.91 -4.31
CA LYS A 123 22.91 1.83 -4.59
C LYS A 123 23.59 3.12 -4.12
N PRO A 124 24.64 3.07 -3.26
CA PRO A 124 25.36 4.25 -2.74
C PRO A 124 25.92 5.19 -3.82
N GLN A 125 26.04 4.73 -5.06
CA GLN A 125 26.49 5.50 -6.23
C GLN A 125 25.33 6.18 -7.00
N GLU A 126 24.26 6.53 -6.29
CA GLU A 126 23.20 7.50 -6.67
C GLU A 126 21.98 6.99 -7.46
N THR A 127 21.75 5.68 -7.60
CA THR A 127 20.54 5.17 -8.29
C THR A 127 19.77 4.12 -7.48
N TYR A 128 18.45 4.19 -7.57
CA TYR A 128 17.55 3.12 -7.16
C TYR A 128 17.47 2.10 -8.29
N GLU A 129 17.68 0.83 -7.97
CA GLU A 129 17.42 -0.28 -8.87
C GLU A 129 16.07 -0.89 -8.51
N LEU A 130 15.15 -0.92 -9.47
CA LEU A 130 13.90 -1.65 -9.31
C LEU A 130 14.21 -3.16 -9.38
N VAL A 131 14.04 -3.84 -8.26
CA VAL A 131 14.28 -5.28 -8.13
C VAL A 131 12.99 -6.04 -8.40
N VAL A 132 11.90 -5.61 -7.76
CA VAL A 132 10.59 -6.24 -7.90
C VAL A 132 9.59 -5.20 -8.36
N ASP A 133 8.78 -5.54 -9.36
CA ASP A 133 7.60 -4.79 -9.72
C ASP A 133 6.42 -5.73 -9.89
N CYS A 134 5.57 -5.81 -8.86
CA CYS A 134 4.40 -6.66 -8.85
C CYS A 134 3.14 -5.80 -8.93
N ARG A 135 2.22 -6.21 -9.79
CA ARG A 135 0.86 -5.68 -9.86
C ARG A 135 -0.13 -6.81 -9.62
N VAL A 136 -1.10 -6.57 -8.75
CA VAL A 136 -2.13 -7.54 -8.36
C VAL A 136 -3.52 -7.07 -8.75
#